data_AF-A0A2E5E4D1-F1
#
_entry.id   AF-A0A2E5E4D1-F1
#
_cell.length_a   1.000
_cell.length_b   1.000
_cell.length_c   1.000
_cell.angle_alpha   90.00
_cell.angle_beta   90.00
_cell.angle_gamma   90.00
#
_symmetry.space_group_name_H-M   'P 1'
#
loop_
_entity.id
_entity.type
_entity.pdbx_description
1 polymer ?
#
loop_
_entity_poly.entity_id
_entity_poly.type
_entity_poly.pdbx_seq_one_letter_code
_entity_poly.pdbx_strand_id
1 'polypeptide(L)'
;MTTSHGKEVEARIQLLDADGFPTRGIGRLELTLTSPNGRSIETWVLQLNNLDTNRAHFDNVTRTYLVRLSLPNQDVPDRAELEAKLVLPTGREITDYGKVAAAPADRSDSTK
;
A
#
# COMPACT_ATOMS: atom_id res chain seq x y z
N MET A 1 -22.93 -9.01 -19.78
CA MET A 1 -22.45 -9.01 -18.39
C MET A 1 -21.12 -8.30 -18.37
N THR A 2 -21.08 -7.05 -17.91
CA THR A 2 -19.86 -6.25 -17.87
C THR A 2 -19.05 -6.71 -16.65
N THR A 3 -17.90 -7.33 -16.87
CA THR A 3 -16.92 -7.59 -15.81
C THR A 3 -16.46 -6.25 -15.26
N SER A 4 -16.94 -5.89 -14.07
CA SER A 4 -16.32 -4.85 -13.24
C SER A 4 -14.92 -5.36 -12.90
N HIS A 5 -13.91 -4.93 -13.65
CA HIS A 5 -12.52 -5.14 -13.26
C HIS A 5 -12.28 -4.26 -12.03
N GLY A 6 -12.24 -4.88 -10.84
CA GLY A 6 -11.91 -4.17 -9.61
C GLY A 6 -10.57 -3.45 -9.79
N LYS A 7 -10.50 -2.19 -9.37
CA LYS A 7 -9.24 -1.44 -9.37
C LYS A 7 -8.33 -2.00 -8.28
N GLU A 8 -7.03 -1.97 -8.53
CA GLU A 8 -6.02 -2.33 -7.53
C GLU A 8 -5.09 -1.14 -7.30
N VAL A 9 -4.71 -0.93 -6.05
CA VAL A 9 -3.64 -0.03 -5.66
C VAL A 9 -2.45 -0.89 -5.25
N GLU A 10 -1.30 -0.70 -5.89
CA GLU A 10 -0.04 -1.32 -5.48
C GLU A 10 0.80 -0.28 -4.74
N ALA A 11 1.31 -0.65 -3.57
CA ALA A 11 2.20 0.18 -2.77
C ALA A 11 3.48 -0.60 -2.43
N ARG A 12 4.63 0.07 -2.56
CA ARG A 12 5.92 -0.39 -2.05
C ARG A 12 6.30 0.44 -0.85
N ILE A 13 6.51 -0.23 0.28
CA ILE A 13 6.77 0.43 1.56
C ILE A 13 8.14 0.00 2.05
N GLN A 14 9.06 0.95 2.18
CA GLN A 14 10.36 0.72 2.79
C GLN A 14 10.32 1.18 4.25
N LEU A 15 10.71 0.31 5.17
CA LEU A 15 10.88 0.67 6.57
C LEU A 15 12.37 0.78 6.86
N LEU A 16 12.76 1.84 7.56
CA LEU A 16 14.13 2.14 7.92
C LEU A 16 14.31 1.99 9.43
N ASP A 17 15.48 1.50 9.86
CA ASP A 17 15.90 1.57 11.26
C ASP A 17 16.39 2.98 11.63
N ALA A 18 16.87 3.13 12.86
CA ALA A 18 17.35 4.42 13.38
C ALA A 18 18.59 4.95 12.64
N ASP A 19 19.34 4.07 11.98
CA ASP A 19 20.56 4.40 11.23
C ASP A 19 20.25 4.62 9.74
N GLY A 20 18.99 4.47 9.33
CA GLY A 20 18.54 4.68 7.95
C GLY A 20 18.71 3.45 7.05
N PHE A 21 18.97 2.27 7.61
CA PHE A 21 19.08 1.04 6.82
C PHE A 21 17.72 0.36 6.63
N PRO A 22 17.44 -0.22 5.44
CA PRO A 22 16.22 -0.97 5.21
C PRO A 22 16.09 -2.17 6.14
N THR A 23 14.96 -2.27 6.84
CA THR A 23 14.71 -3.32 7.82
C THR A 23 13.29 -3.89 7.68
N ARG A 24 13.07 -5.04 8.32
CA ARG A 24 11.72 -5.59 8.47
C ARG A 24 11.03 -4.90 9.65
N GLY A 25 9.79 -4.52 9.46
CA GLY A 25 8.97 -3.90 10.49
C GLY A 25 8.46 -4.91 11.50
N ILE A 26 8.11 -4.40 12.68
CA ILE A 26 7.35 -5.08 13.73
C ILE A 26 6.17 -4.18 14.13
N GLY A 27 5.14 -4.76 14.73
CA GLY A 27 3.92 -4.05 15.09
C GLY A 27 2.81 -4.21 14.05
N ARG A 28 2.14 -3.11 13.74
CA ARG A 28 0.98 -3.05 12.85
C ARG A 28 1.15 -1.94 11.83
N LEU A 29 1.09 -2.27 10.54
CA LEU A 29 1.13 -1.30 9.46
C LEU A 29 -0.30 -1.09 8.94
N GLU A 30 -0.81 0.12 9.13
CA GLU A 30 -2.11 0.57 8.65
C GLU A 30 -1.91 1.39 7.37
N LEU A 31 -2.65 1.05 6.33
CA LEU A 31 -2.66 1.77 5.06
C LEU A 31 -4.05 2.33 4.85
N THR A 32 -4.18 3.65 4.76
CA THR A 32 -5.47 4.30 4.57
C THR A 32 -5.47 5.08 3.27
N LEU A 33 -6.36 4.70 2.35
CA LEU A 33 -6.57 5.43 1.11
C LEU A 33 -7.65 6.48 1.33
N THR A 34 -7.33 7.73 0.99
CA THR A 34 -8.21 8.88 1.19
C THR A 34 -8.44 9.60 -0.15
N SER A 35 -9.68 10.01 -0.41
CA SER A 35 -10.00 10.82 -1.58
C SER A 35 -9.50 12.26 -1.43
N PRO A 36 -9.39 13.04 -2.53
CA PRO A 36 -8.90 14.42 -2.47
C PRO A 36 -9.66 15.37 -1.55
N ASN A 37 -10.90 15.05 -1.18
CA ASN A 37 -11.72 15.81 -0.22
C ASN A 37 -11.56 15.35 1.24
N GLY A 38 -10.60 14.46 1.53
CA GLY A 38 -10.32 13.98 2.89
C GLY A 38 -11.20 12.83 3.37
N ARG A 39 -12.07 12.26 2.52
CA ARG A 39 -12.89 11.10 2.89
C ARG A 39 -12.07 9.81 2.79
N SER A 40 -12.05 9.03 3.87
CA SER A 40 -11.48 7.67 3.83
C SER A 40 -12.28 6.79 2.87
N ILE A 41 -11.55 6.14 1.96
CA ILE A 41 -12.07 5.21 0.97
C ILE A 41 -12.01 3.80 1.54
N GLU A 42 -10.84 3.39 2.02
CA GLU A 42 -10.58 2.04 2.53
C GLU A 42 -9.34 2.05 3.44
N THR A 43 -9.31 1.11 4.40
CA THR A 43 -8.16 0.91 5.30
C THR A 43 -7.75 -0.55 5.35
N TRP A 44 -6.46 -0.82 5.13
CA TRP A 44 -5.87 -2.14 5.23
C TRP A 44 -4.90 -2.21 6.39
N VAL A 45 -4.87 -3.38 7.05
CA VAL A 45 -4.08 -3.58 8.25
C VAL A 45 -3.22 -4.82 8.09
N LEU A 46 -1.90 -4.64 8.12
CA LEU A 46 -0.92 -5.71 8.10
C LEU A 46 -0.35 -5.91 9.51
N GLN A 47 -0.57 -7.10 10.07
CA GLN A 47 0.00 -7.48 11.37
C GLN A 47 1.44 -7.95 11.16
N LEU A 48 2.41 -7.04 11.22
CA LEU A 48 3.83 -7.34 10.97
C LEU A 48 4.47 -8.22 12.06
N ASN A 49 3.81 -8.34 13.23
CA ASN A 49 4.18 -9.31 14.27
C ASN A 49 3.87 -10.77 13.87
N ASN A 50 2.97 -10.99 12.91
CA ASN A 50 2.75 -12.32 12.36
C ASN A 50 3.86 -12.62 11.34
N LEU A 51 4.67 -13.65 11.64
CA LEU A 51 5.83 -14.02 10.83
C LEU A 51 5.44 -14.39 9.40
N ASP A 52 4.30 -15.07 9.20
CA ASP A 52 3.84 -15.49 7.88
C ASP A 52 3.39 -14.29 7.06
N THR A 53 2.64 -13.35 7.66
CA THR A 53 2.29 -12.07 7.03
C THR A 53 3.53 -11.29 6.65
N ASN A 54 4.49 -11.15 7.57
CA ASN A 54 5.73 -10.41 7.31
C ASN A 54 6.51 -11.02 6.14
N ARG A 55 6.64 -12.35 6.11
CA ARG A 55 7.32 -13.09 5.03
C ARG A 55 6.59 -13.01 3.70
N ALA A 56 5.26 -13.07 3.70
CA ALA A 56 4.47 -13.06 2.47
C ALA A 56 4.52 -11.72 1.74
N HIS A 57 4.63 -10.61 2.48
CA HIS A 57 4.63 -9.26 1.90
C HIS A 57 6.03 -8.67 1.70
N PHE A 58 7.05 -9.14 2.43
CA PHE A 58 8.40 -8.58 2.33
C PHE A 58 9.20 -9.18 1.18
N ASP A 59 9.61 -8.32 0.24
CA ASP A 59 10.53 -8.65 -0.83
C ASP A 59 11.99 -8.49 -0.35
N ASN A 60 12.72 -9.61 -0.34
CA ASN A 60 14.12 -9.63 0.10
C ASN A 60 15.09 -8.93 -0.86
N VAL A 61 14.74 -8.80 -2.14
CA VAL A 61 15.58 -8.16 -3.17
C VAL A 61 15.50 -6.64 -3.04
N THR A 62 14.29 -6.09 -3.03
CA THR A 62 14.07 -4.64 -2.93
C THR A 62 14.08 -4.12 -1.50
N ARG A 63 14.05 -5.02 -0.50
CA ARG A 63 13.94 -4.69 0.93
C ARG A 63 12.71 -3.82 1.24
N THR A 64 11.60 -4.11 0.57
CA THR A 64 10.33 -3.39 0.73
C THR A 64 9.19 -4.36 0.99
N TYR A 65 8.12 -3.86 1.61
CA TYR A 65 6.84 -4.55 1.65
C TYR A 65 6.06 -4.22 0.38
N LEU A 66 5.68 -5.24 -0.39
CA LEU A 66 4.78 -5.10 -1.52
C LEU A 66 3.35 -5.38 -1.04
N VAL A 67 2.49 -4.37 -1.15
CA VAL A 67 1.09 -4.48 -0.77
C VAL A 67 0.23 -4.21 -1.99
N ARG A 68 -0.66 -5.17 -2.30
CA ARG A 68 -1.66 -5.05 -3.36
C ARG A 68 -3.03 -4.98 -2.74
N LEU A 69 -3.75 -3.91 -3.04
CA LEU A 69 -4.95 -3.49 -2.35
C LEU A 69 -6.09 -3.49 -3.37
N SER A 70 -6.87 -4.56 -3.38
CA SER A 70 -8.01 -4.68 -4.28
C SER A 70 -9.20 -3.87 -3.76
N LEU A 71 -9.80 -3.07 -4.64
CA LEU A 71 -10.95 -2.22 -4.38
C LEU A 71 -12.12 -2.68 -5.26
N PRO A 72 -12.74 -3.83 -4.95
CA PRO A 72 -13.86 -4.33 -5.73
C PRO A 72 -15.04 -3.37 -5.60
N ASN A 73 -15.53 -2.88 -6.73
CA ASN A 73 -16.68 -1.96 -6.83
C ASN A 73 -16.46 -0.56 -6.26
N GLN A 74 -15.21 -0.14 -6.02
CA GLN A 74 -14.90 1.25 -5.68
C GLN A 74 -14.06 1.90 -6.79
N ASP A 75 -14.42 3.13 -7.12
CA ASP A 75 -13.56 3.97 -7.95
C ASP A 75 -12.48 4.62 -7.08
N VAL A 76 -11.22 4.47 -7.50
CA VAL A 76 -10.12 5.27 -6.96
C VAL A 76 -10.15 6.63 -7.65
N PRO A 77 -10.38 7.74 -6.92
CA PRO A 77 -10.32 9.06 -7.50
C PRO A 77 -8.91 9.39 -7.97
N ASP A 78 -8.80 10.17 -9.05
CA ASP A 78 -7.53 10.77 -9.43
C ASP A 78 -6.98 11.57 -8.24
N ARG A 79 -5.69 11.40 -7.95
CA ARG A 79 -4.99 12.06 -6.83
C ARG A 79 -5.47 11.63 -5.44
N ALA A 80 -6.03 10.44 -5.29
CA ALA A 80 -6.16 9.84 -3.96
C ALA A 80 -4.80 9.79 -3.25
N GLU A 81 -4.81 9.86 -1.94
CA GLU A 81 -3.61 9.85 -1.10
C GLU A 81 -3.61 8.60 -0.23
N LEU A 82 -2.47 7.93 -0.17
CA LEU A 82 -2.22 6.77 0.68
C LEU A 82 -1.42 7.23 1.89
N GLU A 83 -2.02 7.10 3.08
CA GLU A 83 -1.31 7.20 4.35
C GLU A 83 -0.78 5.82 4.72
N ALA A 84 0.50 5.74 5.09
CA ALA A 84 1.12 4.56 5.69
C ALA A 84 1.51 4.86 7.13
N LYS A 85 0.84 4.22 8.08
CA LYS A 85 1.08 4.40 9.52
C LYS A 85 1.57 3.11 10.16
N LEU A 86 2.78 3.11 10.67
CA LEU A 86 3.35 2.02 11.46
C LEU A 86 3.14 2.29 12.95
N VAL A 87 2.35 1.44 13.59
CA VAL A 87 2.18 1.41 15.05
C VAL A 87 3.12 0.35 15.63
N LEU A 88 4.13 0.80 16.36
CA LEU A 88 5.13 -0.06 17.00
C LEU A 88 4.55 -0.76 18.24
N PRO A 89 5.15 -1.86 18.72
CA PRO A 89 4.71 -2.54 19.95
C PRO A 89 4.71 -1.66 21.19
N THR A 90 5.51 -0.59 21.19
CA THR A 90 5.56 0.41 22.26
C THR A 90 4.37 1.37 22.26
N GLY A 91 3.51 1.32 21.24
CA GLY A 91 2.45 2.30 20.99
C GLY A 91 2.90 3.55 20.24
N ARG A 92 4.20 3.69 19.93
CA ARG A 92 4.70 4.80 19.09
C ARG A 92 4.21 4.63 17.66
N GLU A 93 3.79 5.73 17.05
CA GLU A 93 3.34 5.79 15.66
C GLU A 93 4.36 6.51 14.77
N ILE A 94 4.50 6.04 13.54
CA ILE A 94 5.30 6.66 12.47
C ILE A 94 4.42 6.69 11.23
N THR A 95 4.30 7.85 10.59
CA THR A 95 3.41 8.03 9.44
C THR A 95 4.15 8.63 8.26
N ASP A 96 3.82 8.18 7.06
CA ASP A 96 4.25 8.78 5.80
C ASP A 96 3.10 8.77 4.77
N TYR A 97 3.22 9.57 3.71
CA TYR A 97 2.16 9.82 2.74
C TYR A 97 2.64 9.70 1.30
N GLY A 98 1.79 9.19 0.42
CA GLY A 98 2.06 9.07 -1.01
C GLY A 98 0.83 9.33 -1.87
N LYS A 99 1.00 9.99 -3.01
CA LYS A 99 -0.08 10.16 -3.98
C LYS A 99 -0.24 8.90 -4.81
N VAL A 100 -1.48 8.44 -4.97
CA VAL A 100 -1.82 7.37 -5.90
C VAL A 100 -2.00 7.96 -7.29
N ALA A 101 -1.24 7.43 -8.24
CA ALA A 101 -1.38 7.73 -9.65
C ALA A 101 -2.00 6.51 -10.35
N ALA A 102 -2.88 6.76 -11.32
CA ALA A 102 -3.34 5.71 -12.21
C ALA A 102 -2.14 5.19 -13.02
N ALA A 103 -2.02 3.87 -13.13
CA ALA A 103 -1.09 3.29 -14.09
C ALA A 103 -1.50 3.76 -15.50
N PRO A 104 -0.54 4.11 -16.39
CA PRO A 104 -0.87 4.38 -17.77
C PRO A 104 -1.59 3.15 -18.35
N ALA A 105 -2.74 3.37 -19.00
CA ALA A 105 -3.44 2.30 -19.69
C ALA A 105 -2.45 1.62 -20.64
N ASP A 106 -2.30 0.31 -20.49
CA ASP A 106 -1.39 -0.49 -21.30
C ASP A 106 -1.66 -0.17 -22.77
N ARG A 107 -0.65 0.36 -23.47
CA ARG A 107 -0.74 0.55 -24.92
C ARG A 107 -0.71 -0.84 -25.53
N SER A 108 -1.88 -1.46 -25.67
CA SER A 108 -2.04 -2.63 -26.50
C SER A 108 -1.62 -2.25 -27.92
N ASP A 109 -0.37 -2.57 -28.26
CA ASP A 109 0.18 -2.42 -29.59
C ASP A 109 -0.72 -3.19 -30.56
N SER A 110 -1.60 -2.45 -31.23
CA SER A 110 -2.37 -2.93 -32.36
C SER A 110 -1.39 -3.00 -33.53
N THR A 111 -0.57 -4.04 -33.54
CA THR A 111 0.18 -4.40 -34.75
C THR A 111 -0.85 -5.00 -35.71
N LYS A 112 -1.27 -4.19 -36.68
CA LYS A 112 -2.03 -4.60 -37.85
C LYS A 112 -1.23 -5.54 -38.74
#